data_AF-A0A356E1Z2-F1
#
_entry.id   AF-A0A356E1Z2-F1
#
_cell.length_a   1.000
_cell.length_b   1.000
_cell.length_c   1.000
_cell.angle_alpha   90.00
_cell.angle_beta   90.00
_cell.angle_gamma   90.00
#
_symmetry.space_group_name_H-M   'P 1'
#
loop_
_entity.id
_entity.type
_entity.pdbx_description
1 polymer ?
#
loop_
_entity_poly.entity_id
_entity_poly.type
_entity_poly.pdbx_seq_one_letter_code
_entity_poly.pdbx_strand_id
1 'polypeptide(L)'
;IKMFGDLLNRVSPVPITEGGLAQDTISKAISLESEIEHYRVSGEQVAYGGIKLNQQFGGTGYDAMTRVLGDFGNRIYIFKKINLESK
;
A
#
# COMPACT_ATOMS: atom_id res chain seq x y z
N ILE A 1 -7.27 6.23 12.35
CA ILE A 1 -5.80 6.08 12.21
C ILE A 1 -5.28 5.43 13.49
N LYS A 2 -5.35 4.10 13.57
CA LYS A 2 -4.84 3.27 14.69
C LYS A 2 -3.94 2.12 14.18
N MET A 3 -3.82 1.96 12.85
CA MET A 3 -3.27 0.80 12.16
C MET A 3 -1.79 0.51 12.40
N PHE A 4 -1.07 1.45 13.00
CA PHE A 4 0.39 1.38 13.08
C PHE A 4 0.93 1.68 14.47
N GLY A 5 0.11 1.60 15.54
CA GLY A 5 0.59 1.77 16.92
C GLY A 5 1.83 0.92 17.19
N ASP A 6 1.75 -0.36 16.85
CA ASP A 6 2.86 -1.31 17.00
C ASP A 6 4.02 -1.09 16.02
N LEU A 7 3.74 -0.74 14.76
CA LEU A 7 4.79 -0.51 13.77
C LEU A 7 5.59 0.76 14.09
N LEU A 8 4.90 1.85 14.45
CA LEU A 8 5.48 3.10 14.92
C LEU A 8 6.27 2.86 16.21
N ASN A 9 5.74 2.07 17.15
CA ASN A 9 6.48 1.69 18.36
C ASN A 9 7.76 0.91 18.06
N ARG A 10 7.78 0.08 17.00
CA ARG A 10 8.96 -0.69 16.62
C ARG A 10 10.09 0.17 16.05
N VAL A 11 9.76 1.26 15.36
CA VAL A 11 10.74 2.17 14.74
C VAL A 11 11.01 3.42 15.59
N SER A 12 10.21 3.65 16.63
CA SER A 12 10.32 4.82 17.51
C SER A 12 11.35 4.57 18.62
N PRO A 13 12.22 5.54 18.92
CA PRO A 13 13.14 5.47 20.06
C PRO A 13 12.43 5.64 21.41
N VAL A 14 11.15 6.03 21.41
CA VAL A 14 10.32 6.21 22.61
C VAL A 14 8.98 5.47 22.48
N PRO A 15 8.44 4.87 23.56
CA PRO A 15 7.13 4.23 23.52
C PRO A 15 6.03 5.25 23.22
N ILE A 16 5.26 5.02 22.17
CA ILE A 16 4.09 5.79 21.77
C ILE A 16 2.85 5.06 22.32
N THR A 17 2.17 5.70 23.27
CA THR A 17 0.92 5.18 23.83
C THR A 17 -0.23 5.30 22.85
N GLU A 18 -0.96 4.22 22.64
CA GLU A 18 -2.18 4.24 21.82
C GLU A 18 -3.24 5.19 22.40
N GLY A 19 -3.81 6.04 21.55
CA GLY A 19 -4.77 7.08 21.91
C GLY A 19 -4.15 8.34 22.51
N GLY A 20 -2.81 8.44 22.57
CA GLY A 20 -2.11 9.61 23.09
C GLY A 20 -1.92 10.73 22.05
N LEU A 21 -1.71 11.97 22.54
CA LEU A 21 -1.45 13.16 21.71
C LEU A 21 -0.27 12.99 20.74
N ALA A 22 0.74 12.22 21.13
CA ALA A 22 1.89 11.89 20.27
C ALA A 22 1.50 11.03 19.07
N GLN A 23 0.67 9.99 19.28
CA GLN A 23 0.17 9.14 18.19
C GLN A 23 -0.67 9.96 17.20
N ASP A 24 -1.56 10.82 17.71
CA ASP A 24 -2.44 11.64 16.88
C ASP A 24 -1.66 12.67 16.03
N THR A 25 -0.57 13.21 16.57
CA THR A 25 0.26 14.18 15.85
C THR A 25 1.09 13.50 14.77
N ILE A 26 1.69 12.34 15.07
CA ILE A 26 2.50 11.57 14.11
C ILE A 26 1.60 10.99 13.00
N SER A 27 0.41 10.49 13.37
CA SER A 27 -0.59 9.98 12.44
C SER A 27 -1.09 11.01 11.43
N LYS A 28 -1.06 12.30 11.80
CA LYS A 28 -1.40 13.42 10.90
C LYS A 28 -0.21 13.88 10.06
N ALA A 29 1.02 13.70 10.56
CA ALA A 29 2.24 14.13 9.89
C ALA A 29 2.78 13.09 8.89
N ILE A 30 2.54 11.80 9.14
CA ILE A 30 3.04 10.69 8.32
C ILE A 30 1.85 10.06 7.59
N SER A 31 1.55 10.58 6.41
CA SER A 31 0.73 9.84 5.44
C SER A 31 1.64 8.81 4.78
N LEU A 32 1.41 7.53 5.06
CA LEU A 32 2.12 6.45 4.37
C LEU A 32 1.64 6.42 2.92
N GLU A 33 2.48 6.85 1.99
CA GLU A 33 2.26 6.69 0.57
C GLU A 33 2.05 5.21 0.22
N SER A 34 0.88 4.88 -0.32
CA SER A 34 0.67 3.56 -0.92
C SER A 34 1.33 3.55 -2.29
N GLU A 35 1.79 2.38 -2.69
CA GLU A 35 2.28 2.10 -4.02
C GLU A 35 1.26 2.43 -5.12
N ILE A 36 1.76 3.00 -6.22
CA ILE A 36 1.00 3.26 -7.44
C ILE A 36 1.24 2.12 -8.42
N GLU A 37 0.19 1.37 -8.76
CA GLU A 37 0.28 0.21 -9.64
C GLU A 37 -0.34 0.47 -11.01
N HIS A 38 0.48 0.40 -12.05
CA HIS A 38 0.05 0.38 -13.44
C HIS A 38 0.74 -0.76 -14.19
N TYR A 39 -0.06 -1.60 -14.82
CA TYR A 39 0.41 -2.75 -15.58
C TYR A 39 -0.04 -2.65 -17.04
N ARG A 40 0.86 -2.96 -17.96
CA ARG A 40 0.51 -3.28 -19.35
C ARG A 40 0.66 -4.78 -19.52
N VAL A 41 -0.45 -5.45 -19.76
CA VAL A 41 -0.54 -6.91 -19.86
C VAL A 41 -1.32 -7.30 -21.10
N SER A 42 -0.94 -8.42 -21.70
CA SER A 42 -1.73 -9.07 -22.73
C SER A 42 -2.97 -9.75 -22.13
N GLY A 43 -3.98 -10.03 -22.96
CA GLY A 43 -5.16 -10.77 -22.53
C GLY A 43 -4.82 -12.18 -22.02
N GLU A 44 -3.84 -12.84 -22.64
CA GLU A 44 -3.38 -14.18 -22.25
C GLU A 44 -2.72 -14.18 -20.88
N GLN A 45 -1.89 -13.18 -20.57
CA GLN A 45 -1.28 -13.03 -19.25
C GLN A 45 -2.34 -12.91 -18.15
N VAL A 46 -3.40 -12.13 -18.38
CA VAL A 46 -4.51 -12.00 -17.43
C VAL A 46 -5.29 -13.31 -17.32
N ALA A 47 -5.57 -13.98 -18.45
CA ALA A 47 -6.40 -15.18 -18.49
C ALA A 47 -5.74 -16.40 -17.83
N TYR A 48 -4.42 -16.55 -17.97
CA TYR A 48 -3.72 -17.78 -17.57
C TYR A 48 -2.63 -17.58 -16.51
N GLY A 49 -2.07 -16.37 -16.37
CA GLY A 49 -0.98 -16.09 -15.43
C GLY A 49 -1.38 -15.21 -14.23
N GLY A 50 -2.49 -14.47 -14.33
CA GLY A 50 -2.88 -13.48 -13.34
C GLY A 50 -1.95 -12.26 -13.31
N ILE A 51 -2.12 -11.40 -12.29
CA ILE A 51 -1.27 -10.22 -12.07
C ILE A 51 -0.54 -10.38 -10.75
N LYS A 52 0.79 -10.23 -10.78
CA LYS A 52 1.61 -10.20 -9.57
C LYS A 52 1.55 -8.81 -8.96
N LEU A 53 0.68 -8.65 -7.97
CA LEU A 53 0.54 -7.42 -7.20
C LEU A 53 1.73 -7.21 -6.26
N ASN A 54 1.96 -5.95 -5.91
CA ASN A 54 2.88 -5.56 -4.86
C ASN A 54 2.45 -6.16 -3.51
N GLN A 55 3.47 -6.48 -2.70
CA GLN A 55 3.27 -7.17 -1.43
C GLN A 55 2.60 -6.26 -0.42
N GLN A 56 1.64 -6.80 0.32
CA GLN A 56 0.93 -6.04 1.36
C GLN A 56 1.78 -5.77 2.60
N PHE A 57 2.80 -6.61 2.84
CA PHE A 57 3.70 -6.50 3.96
C PHE A 57 5.11 -6.94 3.55
N GLY A 58 6.11 -6.14 3.92
CA GLY A 58 7.52 -6.51 3.83
C GLY A 58 8.06 -6.76 5.24
N GLY A 59 8.59 -7.96 5.50
CA GLY A 59 9.08 -8.34 6.84
C GLY A 59 10.16 -7.42 7.43
N THR A 60 10.84 -6.62 6.61
CA THR A 60 11.96 -5.76 6.99
C THR A 60 11.74 -4.27 6.73
N GLY A 61 10.58 -3.84 6.23
CA GLY A 61 10.36 -2.43 5.97
C GLY A 61 9.11 -2.11 5.17
N TYR A 62 8.75 -0.84 5.26
CA TYR A 62 7.74 -0.18 4.44
C TYR A 62 8.48 0.74 3.46
N ASP A 63 8.14 0.66 2.19
CA ASP A 63 8.62 1.55 1.14
C ASP A 63 7.45 1.94 0.20
N ALA A 64 7.73 2.82 -0.76
CA ALA A 64 6.74 3.26 -1.75
C ALA A 64 6.25 2.15 -2.70
N MET A 65 6.79 0.92 -2.59
CA MET A 65 6.36 -0.25 -3.35
C MET A 65 5.50 -1.20 -2.50
N THR A 66 5.30 -0.90 -1.22
CA THR A 66 4.53 -1.72 -0.30
C THR A 66 3.04 -1.41 -0.41
N ARG A 67 2.22 -2.45 -0.62
CA ARG A 67 0.76 -2.36 -0.67
C ARG A 67 0.12 -2.19 0.69
N VAL A 68 0.20 -0.98 1.23
CA VAL A 68 -0.42 -0.66 2.51
C VAL A 68 -1.94 -0.60 2.35
N LEU A 69 -2.62 -1.66 2.80
CA LEU A 69 -4.07 -1.69 2.93
C LEU A 69 -4.44 -1.46 4.39
N GLY A 70 -5.23 -0.41 4.63
CA GLY A 70 -5.70 -0.13 5.97
C GLY A 70 -6.84 -1.02 6.45
N ASP A 71 -7.18 -0.94 7.73
CA ASP A 71 -8.38 -1.58 8.30
C ASP A 71 -9.63 -1.10 7.58
N PHE A 72 -10.47 -2.05 7.17
CA PHE A 72 -11.66 -1.82 6.32
C PHE A 72 -11.33 -1.18 4.95
N GLY A 73 -10.04 -1.14 4.57
CA GLY A 73 -9.58 -0.67 3.28
C GLY A 73 -9.92 -1.66 2.17
N ASN A 74 -10.43 -1.15 1.05
CA ASN A 74 -10.63 -1.93 -0.16
C ASN A 74 -9.78 -1.34 -1.29
N ARG A 75 -9.35 -2.19 -2.23
CA ARG A 75 -8.61 -1.76 -3.42
C ARG A 75 -9.28 -2.32 -4.66
N ILE A 76 -9.52 -1.45 -5.64
CA ILE A 76 -10.19 -1.79 -6.90
C ILE A 76 -9.18 -1.67 -8.02
N TYR A 77 -9.06 -2.73 -8.82
CA TYR A 77 -8.24 -2.75 -10.03
C TYR A 77 -9.14 -2.64 -11.24
N ILE A 78 -8.86 -1.67 -12.12
CA ILE A 78 -9.66 -1.41 -13.32
C ILE A 78 -8.84 -1.82 -14.54
N PHE A 79 -9.41 -2.69 -15.35
CA PHE A 79 -8.84 -3.06 -16.63
C PHE A 79 -9.36 -2.13 -17.71
N LYS A 80 -8.42 -1.51 -18.44
CA LYS A 80 -8.73 -0.73 -19.64
C LYS A 80 -8.02 -1.36 -20.83
N LYS A 81 -8.79 -1.69 -21.88
CA LYS A 81 -8.21 -2.10 -23.15
C LYS A 81 -7.41 -0.93 -23.73
N ILE A 82 -6.16 -1.18 -24.07
CA ILE A 82 -5.31 -0.22 -24.79
C ILE A 82 -5.47 -0.55 -26.28
N ASN A 83 -6.10 0.35 -27.02
CA ASN A 83 -6.04 0.29 -28.48
C ASN A 83 -4.69 0.87 -28.88
N LEU A 84 -3.83 0.05 -29.48
CA LEU A 84 -2.68 0.57 -30.19
C LEU A 84 -3.25 1.19 -31.46
N GLU A 85 -3.24 2.52 -31.53
CA GLU A 85 -3.48 3.23 -32.79
C GLU A 85 -2.43 2.71 -33.79
N SER A 86 -2.88 1.94 -34.78
CA SER A 86 -2.04 1.56 -35.91
C SER A 86 -1.78 2.82 -36.71
N LYS A 87 -0.54 3.29 -36.65
CA LYS A 87 -0.03 4.36 -37.50
C LYS A 87 0.02 3.92 -38.96
#